data_AF-A0A8T4TY53-F1
#
_entry.id   AF-A0A8T4TY53-F1
#
_cell.length_a   1.000
_cell.length_b   1.000
_cell.length_c   1.000
_cell.angle_alpha   90.00
_cell.angle_beta   90.00
_cell.angle_gamma   90.00
#
_symmetry.space_group_name_H-M   'P 1'
#
loop_
_entity.id
_entity.type
_entity.pdbx_description
1 polymer ?
#
loop_
_entity_poly.entity_id
_entity_poly.type
_entity_poly.pdbx_seq_one_letter_code
_entity_poly.pdbx_strand_id
1 'polypeptide(L)'
;MEEEKIRKLQQLEHNMQTLMMQRQSFQSQLLDIESAERELEKPQKEIYKIMGTIMVSISQKDIQSELTEKREILNLRVKSIEKQESSLKQESEKIKKEVLEKLKK
;
A
#
# COMPACT_ATOMS: atom_id res chain seq x y z
N MET A 1 25.15 23.81 0.73
CA MET A 1 23.70 24.12 0.71
C MET A 1 22.98 23.55 -0.51
N GLU A 2 23.47 23.74 -1.75
CA GLU A 2 22.86 23.11 -2.94
C GLU A 2 23.05 21.59 -2.97
N GLU A 3 24.26 21.10 -2.68
CA GLU A 3 24.53 19.65 -2.59
C GLU A 3 23.64 18.94 -1.57
N GLU A 4 23.37 19.60 -0.43
CA GLU A 4 22.49 19.07 0.61
C GLU A 4 21.04 18.95 0.13
N LYS A 5 20.55 19.95 -0.62
CA LYS A 5 19.21 19.92 -1.23
C LYS A 5 19.10 18.86 -2.33
N ILE A 6 20.14 18.67 -3.13
CA ILE A 6 20.20 17.61 -4.15
C ILE A 6 20.16 16.23 -3.47
N ARG A 7 20.97 16.01 -2.42
CA ARG A 7 20.92 14.77 -1.63
C ARG A 7 19.54 14.53 -1.02
N LYS A 8 18.90 15.59 -0.50
CA LYS A 8 17.54 15.50 0.05
C LYS A 8 16.52 15.12 -1.03
N LEU A 9 16.61 15.68 -2.23
CA LEU A 9 15.76 15.30 -3.37
C LEU A 9 15.93 13.82 -3.74
N GLN A 10 17.18 13.35 -3.84
CA GLN A 10 17.47 11.94 -4.12
C GLN A 10 16.87 11.01 -3.05
N GLN A 11 16.95 11.40 -1.78
CA GLN A 11 16.32 10.64 -0.69
C GLN A 11 14.79 10.62 -0.81
N LEU A 12 14.16 11.74 -1.18
CA LEU A 12 12.72 11.81 -1.38
C LEU A 12 12.28 10.93 -2.56
N GLU A 13 13.04 10.91 -3.65
CA GLU A 13 12.80 10.04 -4.81
C GLU A 13 12.89 8.55 -4.42
N HIS A 14 13.92 8.17 -3.67
CA HIS A 14 14.06 6.80 -3.16
C HIS A 14 12.89 6.39 -2.24
N ASN A 15 12.48 7.28 -1.34
CA ASN A 15 11.34 7.05 -0.47
C ASN A 15 10.05 6.88 -1.28
N MET A 16 9.84 7.72 -2.30
CA MET A 16 8.67 7.65 -3.18
C MET A 16 8.63 6.32 -3.95
N GLN A 17 9.77 5.85 -4.46
CA GLN A 17 9.87 4.55 -5.13
C GLN A 17 9.51 3.39 -4.18
N THR A 18 9.97 3.46 -2.93
CA THR A 18 9.64 2.46 -1.90
C THR A 18 8.15 2.42 -1.60
N LEU A 19 7.51 3.58 -1.42
CA LEU A 19 6.08 3.67 -1.19
C LEU A 19 5.26 3.17 -2.37
N MET A 20 5.69 3.46 -3.60
CA MET A 20 5.03 2.97 -4.81
C MET A 20 5.02 1.44 -4.86
N MET A 21 6.14 0.79 -4.55
CA MET A 21 6.23 -0.68 -4.47
C MET A 21 5.32 -1.26 -3.38
N GLN A 22 5.28 -0.62 -2.20
CA GLN A 22 4.39 -1.02 -1.12
C GLN A 22 2.91 -0.89 -1.51
N ARG A 23 2.53 0.21 -2.16
CA ARG A 23 1.16 0.43 -2.65
C ARG A 23 0.75 -0.64 -3.63
N GLN A 24 1.60 -0.96 -4.61
CA GLN A 24 1.32 -1.99 -5.61
C GLN A 24 1.13 -3.36 -4.95
N SER A 25 1.95 -3.70 -3.95
CA SER A 25 1.80 -4.95 -3.18
C SER A 25 0.45 -5.02 -2.45
N PHE A 26 0.02 -3.93 -1.80
CA PHE A 26 -1.29 -3.91 -1.13
C PHE A 26 -2.47 -3.90 -2.11
N GLN A 27 -2.35 -3.25 -3.26
CA GLN A 27 -3.37 -3.29 -4.31
C GLN A 27 -3.54 -4.72 -4.86
N SER A 28 -2.45 -5.45 -5.07
CA SER A 28 -2.53 -6.86 -5.48
C SER A 28 -3.25 -7.70 -4.42
N GLN A 29 -2.91 -7.53 -3.14
CA GLN A 29 -3.57 -8.26 -2.04
C GLN A 29 -5.06 -7.91 -1.93
N LEU A 30 -5.45 -6.67 -2.19
CA LEU A 30 -6.86 -6.26 -2.23
C LEU A 30 -7.62 -6.97 -3.36
N LEU A 31 -7.05 -7.05 -4.56
CA LEU A 31 -7.66 -7.76 -5.69
C LEU A 31 -7.84 -9.26 -5.40
N ASP A 32 -6.86 -9.87 -4.73
CA ASP A 32 -6.96 -11.28 -4.30
C ASP A 32 -8.10 -11.48 -3.30
N ILE A 33 -8.23 -10.56 -2.32
CA ILE A 33 -9.31 -10.61 -1.32
C ILE A 33 -10.68 -10.39 -1.98
N GLU A 34 -10.82 -9.39 -2.84
CA GLU A 34 -12.07 -9.12 -3.56
C GLU A 34 -12.50 -10.32 -4.43
N SER A 35 -11.52 -11.05 -4.99
CA SER A 35 -11.79 -12.27 -5.74
C SER A 35 -12.22 -13.41 -4.83
N ALA A 36 -11.57 -13.59 -3.67
CA ALA A 36 -11.98 -14.58 -2.68
C ALA A 36 -13.38 -14.29 -2.11
N GLU A 37 -13.69 -13.04 -1.80
CA GLU A 37 -15.00 -12.62 -1.31
C GLU A 37 -16.11 -12.89 -2.33
N ARG A 38 -15.87 -12.62 -3.62
CA ARG A 38 -16.81 -12.94 -4.70
C ARG A 38 -17.12 -14.43 -4.77
N GLU A 39 -16.13 -15.31 -4.62
CA GLU A 39 -16.42 -16.75 -4.64
C GLU A 39 -17.11 -17.24 -3.37
N LEU A 40 -16.94 -16.53 -2.26
CA LEU A 40 -17.65 -16.79 -1.02
C LEU A 40 -19.07 -16.20 -1.00
N GLU A 41 -19.53 -15.51 -2.04
CA GLU A 41 -20.96 -15.15 -2.18
C GLU A 41 -21.83 -16.39 -2.40
N LYS A 42 -21.26 -17.43 -3.00
CA LYS A 42 -21.93 -18.73 -3.20
C LYS A 42 -21.70 -19.62 -1.98
N PRO A 43 -22.69 -20.45 -1.58
CA PRO A 43 -22.48 -21.46 -0.54
C PRO A 43 -21.35 -22.42 -0.95
N GLN A 44 -20.34 -22.56 -0.10
CA GLN A 44 -19.25 -23.51 -0.29
C GLN A 44 -19.48 -24.74 0.57
N LYS A 45 -19.17 -25.92 0.02
CA LYS A 45 -19.35 -27.19 0.74
C LYS A 45 -18.37 -27.33 1.90
N GLU A 46 -17.09 -27.05 1.64
CA GLU A 46 -15.99 -27.14 2.59
C GLU A 46 -15.02 -25.99 2.33
N ILE A 47 -14.56 -25.34 3.40
CA ILE A 47 -13.58 -24.25 3.32
C ILE A 47 -12.46 -24.55 4.31
N TYR A 48 -11.23 -24.40 3.83
CA TYR A 48 -10.04 -24.62 4.63
C TYR A 48 -9.15 -23.39 4.59
N LYS A 49 -8.56 -23.06 5.73
CA LYS A 49 -7.54 -22.03 5.88
C LYS A 49 -6.20 -22.69 6.17
N ILE A 50 -5.13 -22.21 5.53
CA ILE A 50 -3.76 -22.62 5.84
C ILE A 50 -3.27 -21.84 7.06
N MET A 51 -2.78 -22.56 8.07
CA MET A 51 -2.16 -22.02 9.27
C MET A 51 -0.79 -22.68 9.48
N GLY A 52 0.28 -22.00 9.07
CA GLY A 52 1.62 -22.59 9.08
C GLY A 52 1.70 -23.77 8.12
N THR A 53 1.95 -24.98 8.64
CA THR A 53 2.03 -26.23 7.86
C THR A 53 0.73 -27.05 7.87
N ILE A 54 -0.32 -26.58 8.55
CA ILE A 54 -1.59 -27.29 8.67
C ILE A 54 -2.71 -26.57 7.92
N MET A 55 -3.75 -27.33 7.56
CA MET A 55 -5.02 -26.80 7.05
C MET A 55 -6.11 -27.00 8.11
N VAL A 56 -6.90 -25.97 8.35
CA VAL A 56 -7.96 -25.97 9.36
C VAL A 56 -9.29 -25.68 8.68
N SER A 57 -10.30 -26.51 8.95
CA SER A 57 -11.67 -26.25 8.50
C SER A 57 -12.19 -24.97 9.15
N ILE A 58 -12.81 -24.11 8.35
CA ILE A 58 -13.37 -22.84 8.81
C ILE A 58 -14.78 -22.67 8.24
N SER A 59 -15.67 -22.03 9.01
CA SER A 59 -17.00 -21.73 8.49
C SER A 59 -16.96 -20.62 7.45
N GLN A 60 -17.90 -20.63 6.51
CA GLN A 60 -18.03 -19.58 5.49
C GLN A 60 -18.20 -18.19 6.11
N LYS A 61 -18.94 -18.10 7.22
CA LYS A 61 -19.15 -16.84 7.94
C LYS A 61 -17.84 -16.31 8.53
N ASP A 62 -17.05 -17.18 9.15
CA ASP A 62 -15.81 -16.75 9.82
C ASP A 62 -14.77 -16.29 8.80
N ILE A 63 -14.61 -17.01 7.68
CA ILE A 63 -13.67 -16.58 6.63
C ILE A 63 -14.11 -15.29 5.94
N GLN A 64 -15.42 -15.06 5.76
CA GLN A 64 -15.94 -13.80 5.22
C GLN A 64 -15.64 -12.62 6.16
N SER A 65 -15.81 -12.80 7.48
CA SER A 65 -15.46 -11.79 8.47
C SER A 65 -13.96 -11.47 8.43
N GLU A 66 -13.11 -12.51 8.40
CA GLU A 66 -11.67 -12.33 8.36
C GLU A 66 -11.20 -11.60 7.09
N LEU A 67 -11.75 -11.96 5.92
CA LEU A 67 -11.44 -11.28 4.67
C LEU A 67 -11.89 -9.81 4.69
N THR A 68 -13.07 -9.55 5.25
CA THR A 68 -13.60 -8.19 5.40
C THR A 68 -12.69 -7.33 6.28
N GLU A 69 -12.31 -7.82 7.46
CA GLU A 69 -11.39 -7.13 8.37
C GLU A 69 -10.03 -6.87 7.70
N LYS A 70 -9.50 -7.87 7.00
CA LYS A 70 -8.22 -7.74 6.28
C LYS A 70 -8.30 -6.70 5.17
N ARG A 71 -9.41 -6.66 4.42
CA ARG A 71 -9.66 -5.65 3.37
C ARG A 71 -9.72 -4.25 3.96
N GLU A 72 -10.41 -4.05 5.08
CA GLU A 72 -10.48 -2.75 5.76
C GLU A 72 -9.10 -2.26 6.19
N ILE A 73 -8.29 -3.14 6.81
CA ILE A 73 -6.92 -2.82 7.21
C ILE A 73 -6.06 -2.44 6.00
N LEU A 74 -6.14 -3.20 4.90
CA LEU A 74 -5.38 -2.90 3.68
C LEU A 74 -5.81 -1.58 3.05
N ASN A 75 -7.11 -1.30 3.00
CA ASN A 75 -7.63 -0.02 2.51
C ASN A 75 -7.14 1.17 3.34
N LEU A 76 -7.08 1.04 4.67
CA LEU A 76 -6.49 2.07 5.54
C LEU A 76 -5.00 2.27 5.25
N ARG A 77 -4.25 1.18 5.02
CA ARG A 77 -2.83 1.25 4.66
C ARG A 77 -2.61 1.95 3.31
N VAL A 78 -3.40 1.62 2.29
CA VAL A 78 -3.33 2.27 0.98
C VAL A 78 -3.59 3.77 1.11
N LYS A 79 -4.67 4.17 1.80
CA LYS A 79 -4.97 5.59 2.06
C LYS A 79 -3.85 6.32 2.79
N SER A 80 -3.19 5.65 3.74
CA SER A 80 -2.03 6.20 4.45
C SER A 80 -0.85 6.43 3.50
N ILE A 81 -0.57 5.48 2.60
CA ILE A 81 0.48 5.62 1.59
C ILE A 81 0.15 6.77 0.63
N GLU A 82 -1.08 6.88 0.14
CA GLU A 82 -1.49 7.98 -0.76
C GLU A 82 -1.27 9.36 -0.12
N LYS A 83 -1.55 9.47 1.19
CA LYS A 83 -1.26 10.69 1.96
C LYS A 83 0.24 10.95 2.04
N GLN A 84 1.06 9.92 2.31
CA GLN A 84 2.52 10.04 2.36
C GLN A 84 3.10 10.45 1.00
N GLU A 85 2.64 9.83 -0.10
CA GLU A 85 3.04 10.21 -1.47
C GLU A 85 2.74 11.68 -1.76
N SER A 86 1.54 12.15 -1.39
CA SER A 86 1.16 13.56 -1.57
C SER A 86 2.09 14.51 -0.79
N SER A 87 2.40 14.19 0.47
CA SER A 87 3.32 15.00 1.28
C SER A 87 4.74 15.01 0.72
N LEU A 88 5.29 13.85 0.31
CA LEU A 88 6.62 13.77 -0.29
C LEU A 88 6.69 14.51 -1.62
N LYS A 89 5.63 14.44 -2.43
CA LYS A 89 5.53 15.20 -3.69
C LYS A 89 5.57 16.71 -3.43
N GLN A 90 4.82 17.20 -2.45
CA GLN A 90 4.83 18.61 -2.07
C GLN A 90 6.22 19.06 -1.56
N GLU A 91 6.88 18.25 -0.72
CA GLU A 91 8.22 18.53 -0.22
C GLU A 91 9.25 18.57 -1.37
N SER A 92 9.20 17.60 -2.27
CA SER A 92 10.04 17.54 -3.47
C SER A 92 9.86 18.78 -4.35
N GLU A 93 8.62 19.17 -4.66
CA GLU A 93 8.34 20.36 -5.47
C GLU A 93 8.86 21.65 -4.83
N LYS A 94 8.74 21.79 -3.50
CA LYS A 94 9.29 22.93 -2.77
C LYS A 94 10.81 22.99 -2.92
N ILE A 95 11.51 21.88 -2.68
CA ILE A 95 12.98 21.85 -2.77
C ILE A 95 13.44 22.08 -4.22
N LYS A 96 12.76 21.51 -5.22
CA LYS A 96 13.05 21.74 -6.64
C LYS A 96 12.96 23.23 -7.01
N LYS A 97 11.91 23.93 -6.56
CA LYS A 97 11.77 25.38 -6.79
C LYS A 97 12.91 26.16 -6.16
N GLU A 98 13.25 25.87 -4.90
CA GLU A 98 14.33 26.56 -4.20
C GLU A 98 15.71 26.33 -4.83
N VAL A 99 15.96 25.17 -5.44
CA VAL A 99 17.19 24.88 -6.19
C VAL A 99 17.21 25.64 -7.52
N LEU A 100 16.10 25.61 -8.27
CA LEU A 100 15.99 26.30 -9.57
C LEU A 100 16.10 27.82 -9.45
N GLU A 101 15.52 28.44 -8.41
CA GLU A 101 15.63 29.88 -8.19
C GLU A 101 17.07 30.34 -7.90
N LYS A 102 17.85 29.49 -7.24
CA LYS A 102 19.27 29.78 -6.95
C LYS A 102 20.17 29.59 -8.15
N LEU A 103 19.89 28.61 -9.02
CA LEU A 103 20.64 28.39 -10.26
C LEU A 103 20.39 29.47 -11.33
N LYS A 104 19.29 30.23 -11.21
CA LYS A 104 18.94 31.35 -12.10
C LYS A 104 19.50 32.70 -11.65
N LYS A 105 20.11 32.77 -10.46
CA LYS A 105 20.84 33.94 -9.95
C LYS A 105 22.33 33.72 -10.13
#